data_AF-K2HIR0-F1
#
_entry.id   AF-K2HIR0-F1
#
_cell.length_a   1.000
_cell.length_b   1.000
_cell.length_c   1.000
_cell.angle_alpha   90.00
_cell.angle_beta   90.00
_cell.angle_gamma   90.00
#
_symmetry.space_group_name_H-M   'P 1'
#
loop_
_entity.id
_entity.type
_entity.pdbx_description
1 polymer ?
#
loop_
_entity_poly.entity_id
_entity_poly.type
_entity_poly.pdbx_seq_one_letter_code
_entity_poly.pdbx_strand_id
1 'polypeptide(L)'
;MLQSITNLYYKYIGRNTEYYDWFLINIILHPQTVYESCKYQHSLTQQWNRRDHAITKIVTLFNIILSFIFSITFVSLRWIIPYILFDVIIPMIIGIIIAVILFYLCKSSFTTGDSFTVRYSYDIHINAYFCYLLISHVLIFILSPFLFKPTLTATLFSNIITCLSIIYYIYITYLGYSILPFIYLPKKVYIIPMLAVSVLFILFTVFNLNVALLFL
;
A
#
# COMPACT_ATOMS: atom_id res chain seq x y z
N MET A 1 15.41 -20.04 -16.13
CA MET A 1 15.14 -20.44 -14.73
C MET A 1 14.12 -19.53 -14.05
N LEU A 2 14.30 -18.20 -14.05
CA LEU A 2 13.35 -17.23 -13.47
C LEU A 2 11.91 -17.31 -14.05
N GLN A 3 11.81 -17.53 -15.37
CA GLN A 3 10.54 -17.64 -16.09
C GLN A 3 9.76 -18.93 -15.80
N SER A 4 10.47 -19.98 -15.38
CA SER A 4 9.85 -21.25 -14.97
C SER A 4 9.31 -21.16 -13.54
N ILE A 5 10.04 -20.49 -12.64
CA ILE A 5 9.62 -20.27 -11.25
C ILE A 5 8.39 -19.34 -11.18
N THR A 6 8.39 -18.29 -11.99
CA THR A 6 7.23 -17.40 -12.14
C THR A 6 6.04 -18.17 -12.71
N ASN A 7 6.20 -18.91 -13.81
CA ASN A 7 5.10 -19.71 -14.37
C ASN A 7 4.55 -20.75 -13.38
N LEU A 8 5.38 -21.38 -12.56
CA LEU A 8 4.94 -22.36 -11.55
C LEU A 8 4.17 -21.70 -10.40
N TYR A 9 4.65 -20.54 -9.92
CA TYR A 9 3.98 -19.75 -8.89
C TYR A 9 2.62 -19.21 -9.37
N TYR A 10 2.53 -18.78 -10.63
CA TYR A 10 1.33 -18.18 -11.21
C TYR A 10 0.28 -19.21 -11.67
N LYS A 11 0.68 -20.43 -12.05
CA LYS A 11 -0.26 -21.51 -12.41
C LYS A 11 -1.20 -21.89 -11.26
N TYR A 12 -0.77 -21.74 -10.01
CA TYR A 12 -1.58 -22.01 -8.81
C TYR A 12 -2.54 -20.87 -8.42
N ILE A 13 -2.49 -19.75 -9.12
CA ILE A 13 -3.13 -18.50 -8.72
C ILE A 13 -4.43 -18.20 -9.52
N GLY A 14 -4.77 -18.98 -10.55
CA GLY A 14 -6.11 -19.02 -11.14
C GLY A 14 -6.45 -17.94 -12.18
N ARG A 15 -5.51 -17.06 -12.54
CA ARG A 15 -5.60 -16.11 -13.69
C ARG A 15 -4.29 -16.05 -14.48
N ASN A 16 -4.36 -15.53 -15.72
CA ASN A 16 -3.20 -15.33 -16.59
C ASN A 16 -2.20 -14.35 -15.95
N THR A 17 -0.89 -14.62 -16.10
CA THR A 17 0.22 -13.81 -15.58
C THR A 17 0.13 -12.35 -16.01
N GLU A 18 -0.22 -12.13 -17.28
CA GLU A 18 -0.35 -10.82 -17.91
C GLU A 18 -1.31 -9.89 -17.16
N TYR A 19 -2.35 -10.44 -16.53
CA TYR A 19 -3.27 -9.64 -15.71
C TYR A 19 -2.57 -9.06 -14.49
N TYR A 20 -1.73 -9.84 -13.81
CA TYR A 20 -1.05 -9.40 -12.59
C TYR A 20 0.03 -8.37 -12.91
N ASP A 21 0.78 -8.58 -13.99
CA ASP A 21 1.79 -7.62 -14.46
C ASP A 21 1.12 -6.29 -14.84
N TRP A 22 0.04 -6.35 -15.63
CA TRP A 22 -0.75 -5.19 -15.97
C TRP A 22 -1.30 -4.49 -14.71
N PHE A 23 -1.84 -5.26 -13.76
CA PHE A 23 -2.42 -4.71 -12.53
C PHE A 23 -1.38 -3.99 -11.67
N LEU A 24 -0.22 -4.62 -11.43
CA LEU A 24 0.82 -4.08 -10.57
C LEU A 24 1.50 -2.86 -11.19
N ILE A 25 1.67 -2.82 -12.52
CA ILE A 25 2.19 -1.64 -13.21
C ILE A 25 1.17 -0.49 -13.16
N ASN A 26 -0.10 -0.77 -13.48
CA ASN A 26 -1.11 0.27 -13.57
C ASN A 26 -1.58 0.77 -12.20
N ILE A 27 -1.52 -0.02 -11.13
CA ILE A 27 -1.87 0.51 -9.80
C ILE A 27 -0.87 1.58 -9.35
N ILE A 28 0.38 1.50 -9.82
CA ILE A 28 1.42 2.51 -9.57
C ILE A 28 1.22 3.72 -10.47
N LEU A 29 1.06 3.52 -11.78
CA LEU A 29 1.11 4.60 -12.78
C LEU A 29 -0.26 5.21 -13.09
N HIS A 30 -1.30 4.38 -13.16
CA HIS A 30 -2.65 4.75 -13.60
C HIS A 30 -3.72 4.08 -12.71
N PRO A 31 -3.76 4.37 -11.39
CA PRO A 31 -4.63 3.65 -10.45
C PRO A 31 -6.12 3.78 -10.78
N GLN A 32 -6.52 4.87 -11.44
CA GLN A 32 -7.89 5.08 -11.90
C GLN A 32 -8.33 3.98 -12.87
N THR A 33 -7.49 3.65 -13.86
CA THR A 33 -7.74 2.60 -14.86
C THR A 33 -7.91 1.22 -14.21
N VAL A 34 -7.17 0.95 -13.13
CA VAL A 34 -7.29 -0.30 -12.38
C VAL A 34 -8.65 -0.39 -11.69
N TYR A 35 -9.07 0.68 -11.01
CA TYR A 35 -10.35 0.69 -10.31
C TYR A 35 -11.56 0.76 -11.26
N GLU A 36 -11.44 1.40 -12.42
CA GLU A 36 -12.43 1.28 -13.50
C GLU A 36 -12.56 -0.17 -13.96
N SER A 37 -11.44 -0.87 -14.15
CA SER A 37 -11.41 -2.29 -14.49
C SER A 37 -12.07 -3.16 -13.41
N CYS A 38 -11.87 -2.84 -12.13
CA CYS A 38 -12.59 -3.48 -11.02
C CYS A 38 -14.10 -3.23 -11.07
N LYS A 39 -14.53 -2.02 -11.43
CA LYS A 39 -15.95 -1.68 -11.61
C LYS A 39 -16.59 -2.46 -12.77
N TYR A 40 -15.87 -2.60 -13.89
CA TYR A 40 -16.31 -3.44 -15.01
C TYR A 40 -16.40 -4.91 -14.60
N GLN A 41 -15.41 -5.44 -13.86
CA GLN A 41 -15.45 -6.81 -13.36
C GLN A 41 -16.65 -7.05 -12.43
N HIS A 42 -16.94 -6.10 -11.53
CA HIS A 42 -18.10 -6.20 -10.64
C HIS A 42 -19.40 -6.36 -11.44
N SER A 43 -19.55 -5.64 -12.55
CA SER A 43 -20.74 -5.73 -13.41
C SER A 43 -20.94 -7.15 -13.99
N LEU A 44 -19.85 -7.88 -14.22
CA LEU A 44 -19.87 -9.24 -14.76
C LEU A 44 -20.03 -10.31 -13.67
N THR A 45 -19.38 -10.13 -12.52
CA THR A 45 -19.30 -11.17 -11.47
C THR A 45 -20.20 -10.92 -10.28
N GLN A 46 -20.82 -9.75 -10.19
CA GLN A 46 -21.64 -9.29 -9.05
C GLN A 46 -20.89 -9.34 -7.71
N GLN A 47 -19.55 -9.26 -7.76
CA GLN A 47 -18.64 -9.37 -6.62
C GLN A 47 -17.60 -8.25 -6.69
N TRP A 48 -17.41 -7.54 -5.58
CA TRP A 48 -16.42 -6.44 -5.49
C TRP A 48 -15.00 -6.95 -5.22
N ASN A 49 -14.86 -7.98 -4.40
CA ASN A 49 -13.58 -8.58 -4.07
C ASN A 49 -13.03 -9.42 -5.24
N ARG A 50 -11.70 -9.49 -5.34
CA ARG A 50 -11.06 -10.44 -6.25
C ARG A 50 -11.34 -11.87 -5.78
N ARG A 51 -11.41 -12.82 -6.72
CA ARG A 51 -11.64 -14.24 -6.41
C ARG A 51 -10.40 -14.90 -5.77
N ASP A 52 -9.22 -14.53 -6.24
CA ASP A 52 -7.94 -15.01 -5.75
C ASP A 52 -7.32 -14.09 -4.69
N HIS A 53 -6.26 -14.57 -4.03
CA HIS A 53 -5.41 -13.83 -3.09
C HIS A 53 -4.02 -13.57 -3.67
N ALA A 54 -3.91 -13.60 -5.00
CA ALA A 54 -2.66 -13.54 -5.75
C ALA A 54 -1.82 -12.33 -5.39
N ILE A 55 -2.44 -11.15 -5.48
CA ILE A 55 -1.78 -9.85 -5.33
C ILE A 55 -1.31 -9.68 -3.89
N THR A 56 -2.09 -10.12 -2.90
CA THR A 56 -1.63 -10.18 -1.51
C THR A 56 -0.36 -11.01 -1.38
N LYS A 57 -0.33 -12.23 -1.95
CA LYS A 57 0.86 -13.09 -1.86
C LYS A 57 2.08 -12.47 -2.55
N ILE A 58 1.89 -11.85 -3.72
CA ILE A 58 2.97 -11.18 -4.47
C ILE A 58 3.51 -9.99 -3.66
N VAL A 59 2.63 -9.14 -3.14
CA VAL A 59 3.01 -7.96 -2.35
C VAL A 59 3.70 -8.38 -1.05
N THR A 60 3.22 -9.42 -0.35
CA THR A 60 3.87 -9.93 0.86
C THR A 60 5.26 -10.51 0.55
N LEU A 61 5.40 -11.28 -0.53
CA LEU A 61 6.71 -11.81 -0.95
C LEU A 61 7.67 -10.66 -1.30
N PHE A 62 7.18 -9.67 -2.03
CA PHE A 62 7.96 -8.50 -2.39
C PHE A 62 8.38 -7.69 -1.16
N ASN A 63 7.50 -7.55 -0.17
CA ASN A 63 7.82 -6.93 1.11
C ASN A 63 8.96 -7.67 1.81
N ILE A 64 8.86 -9.01 1.97
CA ILE A 64 9.93 -9.83 2.59
C ILE A 64 11.30 -9.59 1.94
N ILE A 65 11.34 -9.53 0.60
CA ILE A 65 12.59 -9.30 -0.14
C ILE A 65 13.14 -7.89 0.15
N LEU A 66 12.29 -6.86 0.15
CA LEU A 66 12.71 -5.49 0.44
C LEU A 66 13.15 -5.32 1.89
N SER A 67 12.41 -5.87 2.87
CA SER A 67 12.79 -5.86 4.28
C SER A 67 14.13 -6.55 4.51
N PHE A 68 14.41 -7.64 3.79
CA PHE A 68 15.71 -8.32 3.84
C PHE A 68 16.85 -7.45 3.32
N ILE A 69 16.68 -6.80 2.16
CA ILE A 69 17.68 -5.88 1.59
C ILE A 69 17.93 -4.69 2.52
N PHE A 70 16.87 -4.16 3.12
CA PHE A 70 16.95 -3.00 3.99
C PHE A 70 17.64 -3.35 5.32
N SER A 71 17.25 -4.47 5.94
CA SER A 71 17.82 -4.93 7.21
C SER A 71 19.31 -5.27 7.12
N ILE A 72 19.77 -5.95 6.07
CA ILE A 72 21.20 -6.26 5.93
C ILE A 72 22.05 -4.98 5.75
N THR A 73 21.45 -3.90 5.25
CA THR A 73 22.15 -2.64 4.96
C THR A 73 22.21 -1.73 6.19
N PHE A 74 21.13 -1.61 6.95
CA PHE A 74 21.00 -0.59 8.00
C PHE A 74 20.81 -1.14 9.42
N VAL A 75 20.48 -2.42 9.56
CA VAL A 75 20.14 -3.03 10.85
C VAL A 75 21.28 -3.95 11.29
N SER A 76 21.62 -3.92 12.59
CA SER A 76 22.66 -4.81 13.11
C SER A 76 22.25 -6.29 13.02
N LEU A 77 23.22 -7.19 12.88
CA LEU A 77 23.01 -8.63 12.65
C LEU A 77 21.97 -9.28 13.59
N ARG A 78 21.97 -8.93 14.88
CA ARG A 78 21.06 -9.48 15.89
C ARG A 78 19.60 -9.10 15.65
N TRP A 79 19.35 -7.95 15.02
CA TRP A 79 18.02 -7.37 14.83
C TRP A 79 17.44 -7.63 13.43
N ILE A 80 18.19 -8.26 12.51
CA ILE A 80 17.72 -8.54 11.14
C ILE A 80 16.41 -9.31 11.12
N ILE A 81 16.33 -10.45 11.82
CA ILE A 81 15.12 -11.29 11.83
C ILE A 81 13.94 -10.56 12.51
N PRO A 82 14.08 -9.98 13.72
CA PRO A 82 13.02 -9.17 14.32
C PRO A 82 12.53 -8.04 13.42
N TYR A 83 13.43 -7.34 12.73
CA TYR A 83 13.08 -6.26 11.81
C TYR A 83 12.22 -6.77 10.65
N ILE A 84 12.64 -7.83 9.95
CA ILE A 84 11.88 -8.40 8.83
C ILE A 84 10.49 -8.85 9.30
N LEU A 85 10.40 -9.49 10.46
CA LEU A 85 9.11 -9.91 11.01
C LEU A 85 8.22 -8.71 11.33
N PHE A 86 8.78 -7.67 11.95
CA PHE A 86 8.06 -6.44 12.25
C PHE A 86 7.55 -5.76 10.97
N ASP A 87 8.43 -5.53 10.01
CA ASP A 87 8.17 -4.82 8.76
C ASP A 87 7.21 -5.59 7.83
N VAL A 88 7.14 -6.91 7.94
CA VAL A 88 6.19 -7.73 7.17
C VAL A 88 4.86 -7.90 7.90
N ILE A 89 4.86 -8.20 9.19
CA ILE A 89 3.65 -8.58 9.93
C ILE A 89 2.82 -7.36 10.32
N ILE A 90 3.46 -6.31 10.82
CA ILE A 90 2.74 -5.14 11.34
C ILE A 90 1.88 -4.47 10.26
N PRO A 91 2.37 -4.21 9.03
CA PRO A 91 1.53 -3.62 7.99
C PRO A 91 0.33 -4.50 7.61
N MET A 92 0.49 -5.83 7.62
CA MET A 92 -0.61 -6.75 7.32
C MET A 92 -1.70 -6.72 8.40
N ILE A 93 -1.30 -6.67 9.69
CA ILE A 93 -2.24 -6.54 10.81
C ILE A 93 -2.94 -5.18 10.77
N ILE A 94 -2.18 -4.09 10.58
CA ILE A 94 -2.74 -2.75 10.42
C ILE A 94 -3.72 -2.72 9.25
N GLY A 95 -3.41 -3.42 8.16
CA GLY A 95 -4.29 -3.57 7.01
C GLY A 95 -5.63 -4.22 7.35
N ILE A 96 -5.63 -5.28 8.17
CA ILE A 96 -6.86 -5.92 8.65
C ILE A 96 -7.66 -4.94 9.51
N ILE A 97 -7.00 -4.23 10.43
CA ILE A 97 -7.66 -3.26 11.31
C ILE A 97 -8.29 -2.13 10.47
N ILE A 98 -7.55 -1.54 9.55
CA ILE A 98 -8.04 -0.51 8.63
C ILE A 98 -9.22 -1.04 7.81
N ALA A 99 -9.12 -2.26 7.27
CA ALA A 99 -10.18 -2.86 6.49
C ALA A 99 -11.47 -3.05 7.30
N VAL A 100 -11.36 -3.50 8.56
CA VAL A 100 -12.49 -3.66 9.47
C VAL A 100 -13.12 -2.30 9.79
N ILE A 101 -12.31 -1.30 10.15
CA ILE A 101 -12.80 0.05 10.48
C ILE A 101 -13.54 0.64 9.27
N LEU A 102 -12.90 0.66 8.10
CA LEU A 102 -13.49 1.25 6.89
C LEU A 102 -14.74 0.50 6.44
N PHE A 103 -14.76 -0.84 6.55
CA PHE A 103 -15.95 -1.63 6.28
C PHE A 103 -17.14 -1.20 7.16
N TYR A 104 -16.92 -1.05 8.47
CA TYR A 104 -17.97 -0.64 9.39
C TYR A 104 -18.39 0.82 9.21
N LEU A 105 -17.47 1.71 8.86
CA LEU A 105 -17.81 3.10 8.51
C LEU A 105 -18.72 3.18 7.27
N CYS A 106 -18.51 2.28 6.30
CA CYS A 106 -19.33 2.23 5.08
C CYS A 106 -20.63 1.44 5.26
N LYS A 107 -20.79 0.69 6.37
CA LYS A 107 -21.92 -0.23 6.60
C LYS A 107 -23.28 0.45 6.61
N SER A 108 -23.35 1.69 7.08
CA SER A 108 -24.60 2.47 7.07
C SER A 108 -25.08 2.86 5.67
N SER A 109 -24.21 2.77 4.66
CA SER A 109 -24.46 3.31 3.32
C SER A 109 -24.94 2.26 2.30
N PHE A 110 -24.89 0.97 2.62
CA PHE A 110 -25.23 -0.11 1.67
C PHE A 110 -26.40 -0.97 2.17
N THR A 111 -27.14 -1.57 1.24
CA THR A 111 -28.35 -2.34 1.54
C THR A 111 -28.05 -3.83 1.69
N THR A 112 -28.94 -4.56 2.38
CA THR A 112 -28.86 -6.02 2.47
C THR A 112 -28.96 -6.65 1.07
N GLY A 113 -27.82 -7.01 0.49
CA GLY A 113 -27.71 -7.53 -0.89
C GLY A 113 -26.40 -7.14 -1.59
N ASP A 114 -25.74 -6.07 -1.14
CA ASP A 114 -24.45 -5.64 -1.71
C ASP A 114 -23.32 -6.62 -1.34
N SER A 115 -22.54 -7.06 -2.33
CA SER A 115 -21.41 -8.01 -2.15
C SER A 115 -20.15 -7.38 -1.54
N PHE A 116 -20.30 -6.23 -0.88
CA PHE A 116 -19.22 -5.52 -0.21
C PHE A 116 -18.82 -6.24 1.08
N THR A 117 -17.52 -6.46 1.27
CA THR A 117 -16.99 -7.27 2.37
C THR A 117 -15.73 -6.66 2.95
N VAL A 118 -15.37 -7.04 4.18
CA VAL A 118 -14.06 -6.69 4.79
C VAL A 118 -12.90 -7.12 3.88
N ARG A 119 -13.05 -8.23 3.15
CA ARG A 119 -12.06 -8.69 2.16
C ARG A 119 -11.80 -7.67 1.07
N TYR A 120 -12.83 -7.01 0.55
CA TYR A 120 -12.65 -5.94 -0.44
C TYR A 120 -11.89 -4.75 0.14
N SER A 121 -12.22 -4.38 1.38
CA SER A 121 -11.51 -3.30 2.10
C SER A 121 -10.03 -3.64 2.32
N TYR A 122 -9.72 -4.91 2.58
CA TYR A 122 -8.34 -5.41 2.69
C TYR A 122 -7.63 -5.45 1.33
N ASP A 123 -8.32 -5.81 0.24
CA ASP A 123 -7.77 -5.75 -1.11
C ASP A 123 -7.34 -4.32 -1.47
N ILE A 124 -8.12 -3.31 -1.10
CA ILE A 124 -7.77 -1.89 -1.26
C ILE A 124 -6.52 -1.54 -0.46
N HIS A 125 -6.45 -1.96 0.81
CA HIS A 125 -5.26 -1.76 1.64
C HIS A 125 -4.01 -2.35 0.98
N ILE A 126 -4.06 -3.60 0.49
CA ILE A 126 -2.91 -4.24 -0.17
C ILE A 126 -2.48 -3.47 -1.43
N ASN A 127 -3.43 -2.99 -2.23
CA ASN A 127 -3.12 -2.20 -3.43
C ASN A 127 -2.43 -0.87 -3.08
N ALA A 128 -2.94 -0.16 -2.07
CA ALA A 128 -2.37 1.09 -1.59
C ALA A 128 -1.00 0.86 -0.91
N TYR A 129 -0.88 -0.20 -0.12
CA TYR A 129 0.33 -0.60 0.58
C TYR A 129 1.46 -0.92 -0.40
N PHE A 130 1.17 -1.60 -1.51
CA PHE A 130 2.18 -1.87 -2.53
C PHE A 130 2.82 -0.58 -3.07
N CYS A 131 2.03 0.45 -3.31
CA CYS A 131 2.53 1.73 -3.80
C CYS A 131 3.31 2.49 -2.72
N TYR A 132 2.81 2.46 -1.48
CA TYR A 132 3.56 2.96 -0.32
C TYR A 132 4.92 2.28 -0.20
N LEU A 133 4.96 0.94 -0.29
CA LEU A 133 6.14 0.11 -0.15
C LEU A 133 7.22 0.48 -1.18
N LEU A 134 6.84 0.73 -2.43
CA LEU A 134 7.80 1.14 -3.46
C LEU A 134 8.46 2.48 -3.14
N ILE A 135 7.71 3.46 -2.65
CA ILE A 135 8.27 4.76 -2.31
C ILE A 135 9.06 4.67 -0.99
N SER A 136 8.50 4.03 0.04
CA SER A 136 9.10 3.98 1.39
C SER A 136 10.32 3.08 1.49
N HIS A 137 10.39 2.01 0.69
CA HIS A 137 11.53 1.10 0.71
C HIS A 137 12.44 1.36 -0.48
N VAL A 138 11.95 1.27 -1.72
CA VAL A 138 12.84 1.33 -2.90
C VAL A 138 13.42 2.74 -3.08
N LEU A 139 12.57 3.77 -3.12
CA LEU A 139 13.06 5.13 -3.37
C LEU A 139 13.90 5.67 -2.21
N ILE A 140 13.48 5.44 -0.96
CA ILE A 140 14.27 5.83 0.22
C ILE A 140 15.60 5.06 0.27
N PHE A 141 15.62 3.76 -0.02
CA PHE A 141 16.86 2.98 -0.06
C PHE A 141 17.85 3.55 -1.06
N ILE A 142 17.40 3.84 -2.29
CA ILE A 142 18.25 4.42 -3.34
C ILE A 142 18.84 5.77 -2.91
N LEU A 143 18.05 6.61 -2.23
CA LEU A 143 18.45 7.96 -1.82
C LEU A 143 19.07 8.01 -0.40
N SER A 144 19.10 6.89 0.33
CA SER A 144 19.54 6.79 1.72
C SER A 144 20.93 7.40 2.00
N PRO A 145 21.96 7.33 1.12
CA PRO A 145 23.25 7.95 1.39
C PRO A 145 23.16 9.47 1.56
N PHE A 146 22.11 10.09 1.00
CA PHE A 146 21.83 11.50 1.12
C PHE A 146 20.79 11.80 2.22
N LEU A 147 19.75 10.95 2.32
CA LEU A 147 18.61 11.18 3.22
C LEU A 147 18.90 10.90 4.70
N PHE A 148 19.90 10.07 5.02
CA PHE A 148 20.19 9.66 6.40
C PHE A 148 21.30 10.49 7.07
N LYS A 149 21.74 11.59 6.45
CA LYS A 149 22.69 12.52 7.06
C LYS A 149 22.03 13.28 8.21
N PRO A 150 22.75 13.60 9.30
CA PRO A 150 22.22 14.35 10.45
C PRO A 150 22.13 15.86 10.14
N THR A 151 21.45 16.21 9.05
CA THR A 151 21.30 17.58 8.56
C THR A 151 19.82 17.89 8.32
N LEU A 152 19.41 19.12 8.59
CA LEU A 152 18.02 19.55 8.39
C LEU A 152 17.56 19.34 6.94
N THR A 153 18.45 19.54 5.96
CA THR A 153 18.15 19.32 4.54
C THR A 153 17.86 17.86 4.25
N ALA A 154 18.66 16.93 4.78
CA ALA A 154 18.40 15.50 4.62
C ALA A 154 17.08 15.08 5.28
N THR A 155 16.80 15.59 6.49
CA THR A 155 15.53 15.41 7.17
C THR A 155 14.35 15.93 6.36
N LEU A 156 14.45 17.14 5.79
CA LEU A 156 13.42 17.74 4.94
C LEU A 156 13.10 16.85 3.74
N PHE A 157 14.12 16.45 2.96
CA PHE A 157 13.90 15.60 1.78
C PHE A 157 13.38 14.21 2.14
N SER A 158 13.88 13.62 3.22
CA SER A 158 13.43 12.32 3.71
C SER A 158 11.95 12.37 4.09
N ASN A 159 11.57 13.38 4.89
CA ASN A 159 10.19 13.60 5.31
C ASN A 159 9.26 13.93 4.13
N ILE A 160 9.72 14.65 3.09
CA ILE A 160 8.93 14.86 1.88
C ILE A 160 8.62 13.54 1.19
N ILE A 161 9.62 12.67 1.00
CA ILE A 161 9.42 11.37 0.32
C ILE A 161 8.48 10.47 1.13
N THR A 162 8.66 10.38 2.44
CA THR A 162 7.77 9.60 3.33
C THR A 162 6.36 10.20 3.39
N CYS A 163 6.22 11.53 3.38
CA CYS A 163 4.91 12.18 3.31
C CYS A 163 4.19 11.83 2.00
N LEU A 164 4.90 11.89 0.87
CA LEU A 164 4.35 11.53 -0.44
C LEU A 164 3.91 10.07 -0.52
N SER A 165 4.64 9.13 0.11
CA SER A 165 4.24 7.72 0.14
C SER A 165 2.93 7.51 0.88
N ILE A 166 2.74 8.17 2.03
CA ILE A 166 1.51 8.09 2.82
C ILE A 166 0.35 8.80 2.12
N ILE A 167 0.59 9.95 1.51
CA ILE A 167 -0.40 10.65 0.68
C ILE A 167 -0.88 9.74 -0.45
N TYR A 168 0.04 9.04 -1.12
CA TYR A 168 -0.31 8.16 -2.22
C TYR A 168 -1.11 6.93 -1.74
N TYR A 169 -0.77 6.38 -0.58
CA TYR A 169 -1.58 5.36 0.09
C TYR A 169 -3.02 5.84 0.34
N ILE A 170 -3.20 7.05 0.88
CA ILE A 170 -4.52 7.64 1.15
C ILE A 170 -5.30 7.83 -0.17
N TYR A 171 -4.64 8.32 -1.21
CA TYR A 171 -5.25 8.54 -2.53
C TYR A 171 -5.74 7.23 -3.16
N ILE A 172 -4.91 6.18 -3.18
CA ILE A 172 -5.31 4.86 -3.72
C ILE A 172 -6.42 4.24 -2.88
N THR A 173 -6.38 4.42 -1.56
CA THR A 173 -7.47 3.97 -0.68
C THR A 173 -8.78 4.66 -1.05
N TYR A 174 -8.77 5.98 -1.22
CA TYR A 174 -9.93 6.73 -1.66
C TYR A 174 -10.47 6.27 -3.02
N LEU A 175 -9.59 6.07 -4.01
CA LEU A 175 -10.01 5.58 -5.33
C LEU A 175 -10.76 4.25 -5.23
N GLY A 176 -10.29 3.34 -4.39
CA GLY A 176 -10.94 2.05 -4.15
C GLY A 176 -12.36 2.17 -3.61
N TYR A 177 -12.62 3.07 -2.67
CA TYR A 177 -14.00 3.26 -2.19
C TYR A 177 -14.86 4.12 -3.13
N SER A 178 -14.24 5.00 -3.93
CA SER A 178 -14.97 5.92 -4.81
C SER A 178 -15.73 5.24 -5.96
N ILE A 179 -15.37 4.00 -6.32
CA ILE A 179 -16.07 3.23 -7.36
C ILE A 179 -17.36 2.57 -6.86
N LEU A 180 -17.57 2.54 -5.54
CA LEU A 180 -18.74 1.91 -4.93
C LEU A 180 -19.97 2.83 -5.09
N PRO A 181 -21.05 2.36 -5.76
CA PRO A 181 -22.19 3.21 -6.12
C PRO A 181 -23.05 3.61 -4.91
N PHE A 182 -23.00 2.82 -3.84
CA PHE A 182 -23.77 3.04 -2.62
C PHE A 182 -23.06 3.98 -1.63
N ILE A 183 -21.77 4.27 -1.83
CA ILE A 183 -21.05 5.20 -0.96
C ILE A 183 -21.08 6.60 -1.57
N TYR A 184 -21.81 7.49 -0.92
CA TYR A 184 -21.73 8.92 -1.20
C TYR A 184 -20.55 9.55 -0.46
N LEU A 185 -19.33 9.26 -0.92
CA LEU A 185 -18.15 9.99 -0.47
C LEU A 185 -18.11 11.35 -1.15
N PRO A 186 -18.09 12.47 -0.39
CA PRO A 186 -17.75 13.75 -0.97
C PRO A 186 -16.42 13.62 -1.73
N LYS A 187 -16.37 14.11 -2.98
CA LYS A 187 -15.21 14.00 -3.88
C LYS A 187 -13.87 14.51 -3.31
N LYS A 188 -13.87 15.10 -2.12
CA LYS A 188 -12.73 15.73 -1.45
C LYS A 188 -12.48 15.24 -0.01
N VAL A 189 -13.17 14.18 0.47
CA VAL A 189 -12.95 13.68 1.85
C VAL A 189 -11.50 13.30 2.11
N TYR A 190 -10.83 12.73 1.12
CA TYR A 190 -9.43 12.30 1.23
C TYR A 190 -8.43 13.45 1.41
N ILE A 191 -8.83 14.71 1.11
CA ILE A 191 -7.98 15.89 1.29
C ILE A 191 -7.71 16.15 2.78
N ILE A 192 -8.68 15.87 3.66
CA ILE A 192 -8.54 16.10 5.10
C ILE A 192 -7.38 15.29 5.69
N PRO A 193 -7.32 13.95 5.55
CA PRO A 193 -6.20 13.18 6.06
C PRO A 193 -4.89 13.50 5.34
N MET A 194 -4.91 13.86 4.04
CA MET A 194 -3.70 14.29 3.33
C MET A 194 -3.11 15.58 3.89
N LEU A 195 -3.95 16.59 4.18
CA LEU A 195 -3.52 17.84 4.79
C LEU A 195 -3.01 17.60 6.21
N ALA A 196 -3.69 16.78 7.01
CA ALA A 196 -3.25 16.43 8.35
C ALA A 196 -1.86 15.77 8.35
N VAL A 197 -1.62 14.82 7.43
CA VAL A 197 -0.30 14.21 7.23
C VAL A 197 0.73 15.26 6.80
N SER A 198 0.39 16.13 5.86
CA SER A 198 1.30 17.18 5.37
C SER A 198 1.75 18.11 6.51
N VAL A 199 0.81 18.57 7.34
CA VAL A 199 1.10 19.42 8.50
C VAL A 199 1.97 18.68 9.52
N LEU A 200 1.67 17.42 9.80
CA LEU A 200 2.44 16.60 10.73
C LEU A 200 3.89 16.43 10.28
N PHE A 201 4.14 16.19 8.99
CA PHE A 201 5.49 16.05 8.45
C PHE A 201 6.26 17.37 8.45
N ILE A 202 5.59 18.51 8.26
CA ILE A 202 6.21 19.83 8.45
C ILE A 202 6.68 19.98 9.90
N LEU A 203 5.85 19.60 10.89
CA LEU A 203 6.24 19.65 12.30
C LEU A 203 7.45 18.75 12.57
N PHE A 204 7.47 17.51 12.07
CA PHE A 204 8.62 16.63 12.23
C PHE A 204 9.90 17.24 11.65
N THR A 205 9.82 17.90 10.49
CA THR A 205 10.98 18.58 9.91
C THR A 205 11.44 19.76 10.76
N VAL A 206 10.53 20.56 11.33
CA VAL A 206 10.90 21.68 12.22
C VAL A 206 11.67 21.20 13.45
N PHE A 207 11.29 20.04 14.00
CA PHE A 207 12.00 19.41 15.11
C PHE A 207 13.24 18.58 14.69
N ASN A 208 13.61 18.62 13.41
CA ASN A 208 14.69 17.82 12.83
C ASN A 208 14.54 16.30 13.10
N LEU A 209 13.29 15.82 13.13
CA LEU A 209 12.95 14.41 13.25
C LEU A 209 12.81 13.78 11.86
N ASN A 210 13.72 12.89 11.52
CA ASN A 210 13.68 12.13 10.27
C ASN A 210 12.83 10.87 10.45
N VAL A 211 11.61 10.90 9.92
CA VAL A 211 10.63 9.83 10.12
C VAL A 211 11.07 8.51 9.51
N ALA A 212 11.76 8.53 8.37
CA ALA A 212 12.27 7.30 7.74
C ALA A 212 13.29 6.58 8.63
N LEU A 213 14.08 7.33 9.42
CA LEU A 213 15.02 6.77 10.39
C LEU A 213 14.32 6.24 11.65
N LEU A 214 13.10 6.66 11.97
CA LEU A 214 12.33 6.14 13.11
C LEU A 214 11.77 4.74 12.85
N PHE A 215 11.64 4.37 11.58
CA PHE A 215 11.16 3.05 11.14
C PHE A 215 12.31 2.05 10.87
N LEU A 216 13.55 2.42 11.20
CA LEU A 216 14.75 1.60 11.15
C LEU A 216 15.05 0.96 12.51
#